data_AF-A0A9E3BSY1-F1
#
_entry.id   AF-A0A9E3BSY1-F1
#
_cell.length_a   1.000
_cell.length_b   1.000
_cell.length_c   1.000
_cell.angle_alpha   90.00
_cell.angle_beta   90.00
_cell.angle_gamma   90.00
#
_symmetry.space_group_name_H-M   'P 1'
#
loop_
_entity.id
_entity.type
_entity.pdbx_description
1 polymer ?
#
loop_
_entity_poly.entity_id
_entity_poly.type
_entity_poly.pdbx_seq_one_letter_code
_entity_poly.pdbx_strand_id
1 'polypeptide(L)' 'MSTGEAADYLGRSVKTLQRWDREGTLRPATRTQTGRRAYTLEQLDEFLGRRP' A
#
# COMPACT_ATOMS: atom_id res chain seq x y z
N MET A 1 -7.11 -0.79 -4.99
CA MET A 1 -6.38 -2.06 -5.16
C MET A 1 -6.23 -2.76 -3.80
N SER A 2 -6.18 -4.08 -3.82
CA SER A 2 -5.93 -4.91 -2.63
C SER A 2 -4.45 -4.88 -2.24
N THR A 3 -4.12 -5.30 -1.00
CA THR A 3 -2.72 -5.42 -0.56
C THR A 3 -1.87 -6.33 -1.47
N GLY A 4 -2.48 -7.34 -2.10
CA GLY A 4 -1.79 -8.21 -3.06
C GLY A 4 -1.37 -7.48 -4.34
N GLU A 5 -2.30 -6.76 -4.96
CA GLU A 5 -2.04 -5.97 -6.17
C GLU A 5 -1.01 -4.86 -5.92
N ALA A 6 -1.09 -4.21 -4.76
CA ALA A 6 -0.10 -3.23 -4.35
C ALA A 6 1.30 -3.85 -4.20
N ALA A 7 1.37 -5.10 -3.73
CA ALA A 7 2.64 -5.82 -3.55
C ALA A 7 3.30 -6.06 -4.89
N ASP A 8 2.51 -6.57 -5.83
CA ASP A 8 2.93 -6.85 -7.18
C ASP A 8 3.39 -5.57 -7.89
N TYR A 9 2.62 -4.49 -7.78
CA TYR A 9 2.96 -3.18 -8.33
C TYR A 9 4.28 -2.61 -7.76
N LEU A 10 4.51 -2.76 -6.46
CA LEU A 10 5.73 -2.33 -5.79
C LEU A 10 6.92 -3.28 -6.02
N GLY A 11 6.71 -4.44 -6.66
CA GLY A 11 7.72 -5.51 -6.76
C GLY A 11 8.13 -6.06 -5.40
N ARG A 12 7.24 -6.03 -4.41
CA ARG A 12 7.49 -6.48 -3.03
C ARG A 12 6.49 -7.57 -2.64
N SER A 13 6.87 -8.39 -1.66
CA SER A 13 5.97 -9.41 -1.14
C SER A 13 4.86 -8.79 -0.28
N VAL A 14 3.68 -9.43 -0.27
CA VAL A 14 2.54 -9.03 0.59
C VAL A 14 2.93 -8.91 2.07
N LYS A 15 3.84 -9.77 2.55
CA LYS A 15 4.39 -9.70 3.91
C LYS A 15 5.14 -8.39 4.19
N THR A 16 5.87 -7.86 3.21
CA THR A 16 6.56 -6.57 3.33
C THR A 16 5.56 -5.44 3.47
N LEU A 17 4.48 -5.48 2.69
CA LEU A 17 3.38 -4.52 2.82
C LEU A 17 2.67 -4.59 4.18
N GLN A 18 2.40 -5.79 4.67
CA GLN A 18 1.82 -5.97 6.01
C GLN A 18 2.76 -5.44 7.10
N ARG A 19 4.08 -5.59 6.93
CA ARG A 19 5.08 -5.02 7.83
C ARG A 19 5.05 -3.50 7.79
N TRP A 20 5.03 -2.90 6.61
CA TRP A 20 4.92 -1.45 6.44
C TRP A 20 3.60 -0.86 6.97
N ASP A 21 2.47 -1.59 6.87
CA ASP A 21 1.21 -1.19 7.50
C ASP A 21 1.32 -1.20 9.04
N ARG A 22 2.03 -2.17 9.62
CA ARG A 22 2.29 -2.24 11.07
C ARG A 22 3.28 -1.17 11.55
N GLU A 23 4.35 -0.93 10.79
CA GLU A 23 5.37 0.07 11.10
C GLU A 23 4.90 1.50 10.81
N GLY A 24 3.83 1.66 10.01
CA GLY A 24 3.31 2.96 9.59
C GLY A 24 4.07 3.58 8.42
N THR A 25 5.01 2.83 7.83
CA THR A 25 5.81 3.20 6.65
C THR A 25 4.93 3.40 5.41
N LEU A 26 3.95 2.52 5.20
CA LEU A 26 2.97 2.66 4.12
C LEU A 26 1.56 2.63 4.72
N ARG A 27 0.91 3.79 4.76
CA ARG A 27 -0.45 3.91 5.29
C ARG A 27 -1.45 3.71 4.16
N PRO A 28 -2.44 2.81 4.28
CA PRO A 28 -3.46 2.64 3.26
C PRO A 28 -4.32 3.90 3.13
N ALA A 29 -4.59 4.33 1.89
CA ALA A 29 -5.34 5.55 1.55
C ALA A 29 -6.76 5.50 2.09
N THR A 30 -7.35 4.31 2.15
CA THR A 30 -8.68 4.15 2.72
C THR A 30 -8.74 2.89 3.56
N ARG A 31 -9.25 3.06 4.79
CA ARG A 31 -9.80 1.98 5.59
C ARG A 31 -11.30 2.01 5.41
N THR A 32 -11.84 1.01 4.71
CA THR A 32 -13.30 0.85 4.63
C THR A 32 -13.85 0.48 6.01
N GLN A 33 -15.12 0.79 6.30
CA GLN A 33 -15.77 0.41 7.56
C GLN A 33 -15.66 -1.09 7.87
N THR A 34 -15.51 -1.93 6.85
CA THR A 34 -15.30 -3.39 6.95
C THR A 34 -13.85 -3.80 7.27
N GLY A 35 -12.95 -2.84 7.53
CA GLY A 35 -11.55 -3.10 7.86
C GLY A 35 -10.68 -3.50 6.67
N ARG A 36 -11.18 -3.38 5.43
CA ARG A 36 -10.36 -3.64 4.24
C ARG A 36 -9.45 -2.43 3.98
N ARG A 37 -8.17 -2.74 3.83
CA ARG A 37 -7.10 -1.81 3.45
C ARG A 37 -7.14 -1.68 1.93
N ALA A 38 -7.49 -0.48 1.44
CA ALA A 38 -7.40 -0.16 0.03
C ALA A 38 -6.20 0.75 -0.20
N TYR A 39 -5.37 0.38 -1.18
CA TYR A 39 -4.29 1.22 -1.70
C TYR A 39 -4.75 1.88 -3.01
N THR A 40 -4.22 3.06 -3.30
CA THR A 40 -4.40 3.76 -4.57
C THR A 40 -3.07 3.83 -5.31
N LEU A 41 -3.12 3.90 -6.65
CA LEU A 41 -1.89 3.94 -7.46
C LEU A 41 -1.10 5.19 -7.14
N GLU A 42 -1.78 6.34 -7.00
CA GLU A 42 -1.16 7.60 -6.60
C GLU A 42 -0.41 7.50 -5.27
N GLN A 43 -0.96 6.80 -4.28
CA GLN A 43 -0.28 6.63 -3.00
C GLN A 43 0.96 5.75 -3.13
N LEU A 44 0.90 4.70 -3.96
CA LEU A 44 2.07 3.87 -4.22
C LEU A 44 3.14 4.63 -5.00
N ASP A 45 2.72 5.47 -5.95
CA ASP A 45 3.60 6.29 -6.78
C ASP A 45 4.28 7.40 -5.96
N GLU A 46 3.54 8.05 -5.07
CA GLU A 46 4.05 8.99 -4.07
C GLU A 46 5.04 8.30 -3.12
N PHE A 47 4.72 7.09 -2.66
CA PHE A 47 5.62 6.29 -1.83
C PHE A 47 6.89 5.85 -2.56
N LEU A 48 6.79 5.55 -3.85
CA LEU A 48 7.91 5.24 -4.73
C LEU A 48 8.75 6.49 -5.08
N GLY A 49 8.31 7.69 -4.70
CA GLY A 49 8.97 8.94 -5.07
C GLY A 49 8.94 9.20 -6.58
N ARG A 50 7.94 8.65 -7.28
CA ARG A 50 7.75 8.81 -8.73
C ARG A 50 7.01 10.11 -9.10
N ARG A 51 6.47 10.81 -8.11
CA ARG A 51 5.98 12.19 -8.26
C ARG A 51 7.20 13.15 -8.26
N PRO A 52 7.40 13.94 -9.33
CA PRO A 52 8.43 14.98 -9.37
C PRO A 52 8.13 16.15 -8.42
#